data_AF-A0A4Z0PXI9-F1
#
_entry.id   AF-A0A4Z0PXI9-F1
#
_cell.length_a   1.000
_cell.length_b   1.000
_cell.length_c   1.000
_cell.angle_alpha   90.00
_cell.angle_beta   90.00
_cell.angle_gamma   90.00
#
_symmetry.space_group_name_H-M   'P 1'
#
loop_
_entity.id
_entity.type
_entity.pdbx_description
1 polymer ?
#
loop_
_entity_poly.entity_id
_entity_poly.type
_entity_poly.pdbx_seq_one_letter_code
_entity_poly.pdbx_strand_id
1 'polypeptide(L)'
;MEVLGYYQQFERNIDIILAALQAGLDLRTTPLEVSLPLEVYVLCEVLNQGGASFRLTTEGLARLAEFDEQYAQRKAETEAVMQRILADKRSSMRTPEGRVLVKEMLIRRLEYFNETARLVNVMRIQQSLGSPVQYQHPHLSTGVALKK
;
A
#
# COMPACT_ATOMS: atom_id res chain seq x y z
N MET A 1 -14.08 7.71 -18.44
CA MET A 1 -12.78 7.21 -18.95
C MET A 1 -11.69 7.39 -17.88
N GLU A 2 -11.98 7.09 -16.60
CA GLU A 2 -11.05 7.24 -15.46
C GLU A 2 -10.46 5.91 -14.98
N VAL A 3 -11.11 4.79 -15.32
CA VAL A 3 -10.79 3.46 -14.80
C VAL A 3 -9.50 2.86 -15.39
N LEU A 4 -9.19 3.16 -16.65
CA LEU A 4 -7.98 2.66 -17.33
C LEU A 4 -6.69 3.33 -16.79
N GLY A 5 -6.80 4.57 -16.29
CA GLY A 5 -5.65 5.30 -15.75
C GLY A 5 -5.14 4.73 -14.43
N TYR A 6 -6.02 4.12 -13.64
CA TYR A 6 -5.65 3.54 -12.35
C TYR A 6 -4.67 2.37 -12.47
N TYR A 7 -4.72 1.58 -13.54
CA TYR A 7 -3.79 0.44 -13.72
C TYR A 7 -2.36 0.88 -13.97
N GLN A 8 -2.17 1.82 -14.89
CA GLN A 8 -0.84 2.34 -15.22
C GLN A 8 -0.25 3.10 -14.03
N GLN A 9 -1.10 3.74 -13.23
CA GLN A 9 -0.69 4.41 -12.02
C GLN A 9 -0.38 3.42 -10.90
N PHE A 10 -1.09 2.30 -10.81
CA PHE A 10 -0.94 1.34 -9.72
C PHE A 10 0.47 0.76 -9.61
N GLU A 11 1.03 0.25 -10.72
CA GLU A 11 2.42 -0.23 -10.77
C GLU A 11 3.40 0.87 -10.32
N ARG A 12 3.26 2.06 -10.93
CA ARG A 12 4.09 3.21 -10.57
C ARG A 12 3.97 3.60 -9.10
N ASN A 13 2.78 3.47 -8.52
CA ASN A 13 2.53 3.79 -7.12
C ASN A 13 3.24 2.80 -6.20
N ILE A 14 3.25 1.51 -6.54
CA ILE A 14 4.03 0.50 -5.80
C ILE A 14 5.52 0.85 -5.87
N ASP A 15 6.04 1.16 -7.05
CA ASP A 15 7.45 1.53 -7.25
C ASP A 15 7.85 2.72 -6.37
N ILE A 16 7.00 3.76 -6.32
CA ILE A 16 7.24 4.94 -5.48
C ILE A 16 7.32 4.56 -4.00
N ILE A 17 6.39 3.71 -3.53
CA ILE A 17 6.34 3.29 -2.14
C ILE A 17 7.57 2.45 -1.79
N LEU A 18 7.90 1.45 -2.61
CA LEU A 18 9.07 0.59 -2.41
C LEU A 18 10.37 1.39 -2.45
N ALA A 19 10.53 2.29 -3.42
CA ALA A 19 11.72 3.13 -3.53
C ALA A 19 11.93 4.02 -2.30
N ALA A 20 10.86 4.55 -1.71
CA ALA A 20 10.95 5.34 -0.49
C ALA A 20 11.33 4.47 0.73
N LEU A 21 10.76 3.28 0.86
CA LEU A 21 11.13 2.32 1.89
C LEU A 21 12.62 1.92 1.80
N GLN A 22 13.08 1.62 0.58
CA GLN A 22 14.49 1.30 0.31
C GLN A 22 15.42 2.49 0.59
N ALA A 23 14.95 3.73 0.38
CA ALA A 23 15.68 4.94 0.74
C ALA A 23 15.72 5.22 2.25
N GLY A 24 15.16 4.33 3.08
CA GLY A 24 15.18 4.45 4.54
C GLY A 24 14.07 5.31 5.11
N LEU A 25 12.98 5.54 4.37
CA LEU A 25 11.79 6.17 4.95
C LEU A 25 11.19 5.29 6.04
N ASP A 26 11.12 5.81 7.26
CA ASP A 26 10.57 5.07 8.40
C ASP A 26 9.05 5.24 8.48
N LEU A 27 8.32 4.16 8.21
CA LEU A 27 6.86 4.13 8.33
C LEU A 27 6.36 3.72 9.71
N ARG A 28 7.24 3.26 10.63
CA ARG A 28 6.87 2.71 11.95
C ARG A 28 6.13 3.69 12.85
N THR A 29 6.36 4.99 12.63
CA THR A 29 5.66 6.05 13.39
C THR A 29 4.41 6.54 12.67
N THR A 30 3.95 5.85 11.63
CA THR A 30 2.80 6.24 10.82
C THR A 30 1.74 5.15 10.79
N PRO A 31 0.47 5.48 10.52
CA PRO A 31 -0.56 4.48 10.29
C PRO A 31 -0.25 3.52 9.12
N LEU A 32 0.70 3.85 8.24
CA LEU A 32 1.08 3.01 7.10
C LEU A 32 1.78 1.72 7.52
N GLU A 33 2.47 1.67 8.67
CA GLU A 33 3.08 0.42 9.16
C GLU A 33 2.04 -0.70 9.27
N VAL A 34 0.84 -0.37 9.76
CA VAL A 34 -0.26 -1.32 9.97
C VAL A 34 -1.16 -1.40 8.74
N SER A 35 -1.55 -0.27 8.16
CA SER A 35 -2.54 -0.25 7.08
C SER A 35 -2.00 -0.79 5.75
N LEU A 36 -0.76 -0.49 5.38
CA LEU A 36 -0.22 -0.88 4.07
C LEU A 36 -0.16 -2.42 3.89
N PRO A 37 0.37 -3.21 4.86
CA PRO A 37 0.34 -4.67 4.75
C PRO A 37 -1.07 -5.28 4.72
N LEU A 38 -2.03 -4.64 5.40
CA LEU A 38 -3.43 -5.07 5.40
C LEU A 38 -4.08 -4.80 4.05
N GLU A 39 -3.84 -3.63 3.45
CA GLU A 39 -4.39 -3.29 2.13
C GLU A 39 -3.76 -4.14 1.02
N VAL A 40 -2.47 -4.51 1.12
CA VAL A 40 -1.85 -5.51 0.23
C VAL A 40 -2.55 -6.87 0.36
N TYR A 41 -2.82 -7.32 1.58
CA TYR A 41 -3.55 -8.57 1.83
C TYR A 41 -4.96 -8.53 1.21
N VAL A 42 -5.73 -7.48 1.48
CA VAL A 42 -7.08 -7.31 0.93
C VAL A 42 -7.06 -7.24 -0.59
N LEU A 43 -6.07 -6.57 -1.19
CA LEU A 43 -5.91 -6.56 -2.63
C LEU A 43 -5.68 -7.97 -3.19
N CYS A 44 -4.85 -8.79 -2.55
CA CYS A 44 -4.65 -10.18 -2.96
C CYS A 44 -5.96 -10.98 -2.93
N GLU A 45 -6.76 -10.82 -1.87
CA GLU A 45 -8.07 -11.47 -1.77
C GLU A 45 -9.02 -11.05 -2.91
N VAL A 46 -9.04 -9.75 -3.24
CA VAL A 46 -9.82 -9.21 -4.35
C VAL A 46 -9.36 -9.78 -5.69
N LEU A 47 -8.05 -9.84 -5.93
CA LEU A 47 -7.49 -10.38 -7.18
C LEU A 47 -7.73 -11.90 -7.29
N ASN A 48 -7.57 -12.64 -6.19
CA ASN A 48 -7.82 -14.08 -6.13
C ASN A 48 -9.30 -14.39 -6.38
N GLN A 49 -10.22 -13.56 -5.90
CA GLN A 49 -11.66 -13.66 -6.22
C GLN A 49 -11.94 -13.48 -7.73
N GLY A 50 -11.12 -12.68 -8.43
CA GLY A 50 -11.16 -12.52 -9.89
C GLY A 50 -10.42 -13.61 -10.68
N GLY A 51 -9.81 -14.58 -10.00
CA GLY A 51 -9.10 -15.71 -10.59
C GLY A 51 -7.59 -15.58 -10.64
N ALA A 52 -6.99 -14.58 -9.98
CA ALA A 52 -5.53 -14.58 -9.75
C ALA A 52 -5.14 -15.63 -8.70
N SER A 53 -3.84 -15.78 -8.44
CA SER A 53 -3.32 -16.74 -7.46
C SER A 53 -2.13 -16.18 -6.67
N PHE A 54 -2.37 -15.08 -5.96
CA PHE A 54 -1.42 -14.51 -5.01
C PHE A 54 -1.43 -15.31 -3.71
N ARG A 55 -0.24 -15.69 -3.23
CA ARG A 55 -0.04 -16.35 -1.94
C ARG A 55 1.18 -15.72 -1.28
N LEU A 56 0.93 -14.77 -0.39
CA LEU A 56 2.00 -14.07 0.32
C LEU A 56 2.35 -14.84 1.60
N THR A 57 3.63 -14.98 1.86
CA THR A 57 4.19 -15.69 3.01
C THR A 57 4.85 -14.74 4.01
N THR A 58 5.16 -13.52 3.59
CA THR A 58 5.77 -12.49 4.40
C THR A 58 4.75 -11.68 5.20
N GLU A 59 5.24 -11.02 6.25
CA GLU A 59 4.45 -10.19 7.16
C GLU A 59 4.97 -8.74 7.18
N GLY A 60 4.16 -7.83 7.73
CA GLY A 60 4.50 -6.42 7.82
C GLY A 60 4.82 -5.80 6.46
N LEU A 61 5.72 -4.82 6.43
CA LEU A 61 6.08 -4.08 5.21
C LEU A 61 6.77 -4.95 4.14
N ALA A 62 7.39 -6.08 4.53
CA ALA A 62 8.00 -7.01 3.58
C ALA A 62 6.96 -7.61 2.61
N ARG A 63 5.69 -7.66 3.03
CA ARG A 63 4.56 -8.10 2.21
C ARG A 63 4.37 -7.31 0.92
N LEU A 64 4.68 -6.02 0.93
CA LEU A 64 4.60 -5.20 -0.28
C LEU A 64 5.62 -5.66 -1.33
N ALA A 65 6.85 -5.95 -0.91
CA ALA A 65 7.90 -6.40 -1.82
C ALA A 65 7.59 -7.78 -2.40
N GLU A 66 7.14 -8.73 -1.58
CA GLU A 66 6.71 -10.06 -2.08
C GLU A 66 5.53 -9.95 -3.05
N PHE A 67 4.57 -9.07 -2.76
CA PHE A 67 3.46 -8.81 -3.67
C PHE A 67 3.95 -8.28 -5.02
N ASP A 68 4.85 -7.30 -5.01
CA ASP A 68 5.42 -6.70 -6.21
C ASP A 68 6.16 -7.74 -7.07
N GLU A 69 6.99 -8.59 -6.44
CA GLU A 69 7.67 -9.69 -7.13
C GLU A 69 6.68 -10.64 -7.81
N GLN A 70 5.63 -11.06 -7.11
CA GLN A 70 4.60 -11.94 -7.67
C GLN A 70 3.79 -11.24 -8.77
N TYR A 71 3.52 -9.94 -8.61
CA TYR A 71 2.81 -9.12 -9.59
C TYR A 71 3.61 -8.97 -10.87
N ALA A 72 4.90 -8.64 -10.78
CA ALA A 72 5.80 -8.49 -11.92
C ALA A 72 5.91 -9.77 -12.76
N GLN A 73 5.96 -10.94 -12.10
CA GLN A 73 5.98 -12.24 -12.78
C GLN A 73 4.69 -12.55 -13.56
N ARG A 74 3.56 -11.99 -13.12
CA ARG A 74 2.20 -12.30 -13.63
C ARG A 74 1.47 -11.04 -14.07
N LYS A 75 2.20 -10.04 -14.55
CA LYS A 75 1.67 -8.69 -14.79
C LYS A 75 0.49 -8.69 -15.75
N ALA A 76 0.67 -9.25 -16.96
CA ALA A 76 -0.39 -9.27 -17.98
C ALA A 76 -1.64 -10.05 -17.52
N GLU A 77 -1.44 -11.15 -16.79
CA GLU A 77 -2.54 -11.95 -16.23
C GLU A 77 -3.30 -11.13 -15.16
N THR A 78 -2.57 -10.50 -14.25
CA THR A 78 -3.15 -9.70 -13.17
C THR A 78 -3.89 -8.48 -13.72
N GLU A 79 -3.35 -7.81 -14.74
CA GLU A 79 -4.04 -6.74 -15.45
C GLU A 79 -5.35 -7.22 -16.08
N ALA A 80 -5.34 -8.38 -16.74
CA ALA A 80 -6.57 -8.96 -17.31
C ALA A 80 -7.58 -9.34 -16.21
N VAL A 81 -7.15 -9.84 -15.06
CA VAL A 81 -8.01 -10.08 -13.89
C VAL A 81 -8.65 -8.77 -13.42
N MET A 82 -7.84 -7.74 -13.22
CA MET A 82 -8.33 -6.45 -12.77
C MET A 82 -9.33 -5.83 -13.75
N GLN A 83 -9.10 -5.92 -15.06
CA GLN A 83 -10.04 -5.46 -16.08
C GLN A 83 -11.37 -6.20 -16.04
N ARG A 84 -11.32 -7.53 -15.87
CA ARG A 84 -12.54 -8.34 -15.72
C ARG A 84 -13.31 -7.95 -14.45
N ILE A 85 -12.63 -7.75 -13.33
CA ILE A 85 -13.25 -7.30 -12.08
C ILE A 85 -13.97 -5.95 -12.30
N LEU A 86 -13.33 -4.97 -12.95
CA LEU A 86 -13.94 -3.64 -13.14
C LEU A 86 -15.08 -3.65 -14.17
N ALA A 87 -15.08 -4.57 -15.12
CA ALA A 87 -16.20 -4.78 -16.04
C ALA A 87 -17.39 -5.51 -15.37
N ASP A 88 -17.14 -6.28 -14.31
CA ASP A 88 -18.17 -7.05 -13.62
C ASP A 88 -19.02 -6.18 -12.67
N LYS A 89 -20.32 -6.15 -12.96
CA LYS A 89 -21.30 -5.35 -12.19
C LYS A 89 -22.00 -6.13 -11.08
N ARG A 90 -21.82 -7.45 -10.99
CA ARG A 90 -22.64 -8.35 -10.16
C ARG A 90 -21.82 -9.07 -9.10
N SER A 91 -20.54 -9.32 -9.34
CA SER A 91 -19.70 -10.03 -8.37
C SER A 91 -19.60 -9.27 -7.05
N SER A 92 -19.82 -10.00 -5.96
CA SER A 92 -19.73 -9.51 -4.58
C SER A 92 -18.91 -10.46 -3.74
N MET A 93 -18.23 -9.91 -2.74
CA MET A 93 -17.52 -10.66 -1.70
C MET A 93 -18.15 -10.40 -0.34
N ARG A 94 -17.98 -11.36 0.60
CA ARG A 94 -18.38 -11.19 1.99
C ARG A 94 -17.25 -10.52 2.75
N THR A 95 -17.58 -9.48 3.51
CA THR A 95 -16.71 -8.81 4.48
C THR A 95 -17.37 -8.90 5.86
N PRO A 96 -16.65 -8.62 6.95
CA PRO A 96 -17.25 -8.56 8.30
C PRO A 96 -18.46 -7.61 8.38
N GLU A 97 -18.46 -6.55 7.57
CA GLU A 97 -19.51 -5.51 7.55
C GLU A 97 -20.67 -5.83 6.59
N GLY A 98 -20.58 -6.90 5.79
CA GLY A 98 -21.66 -7.32 4.90
C GLY A 98 -21.18 -7.81 3.53
N ARG A 99 -21.97 -7.55 2.48
CA ARG A 99 -21.60 -7.87 1.09
C ARG A 99 -21.21 -6.60 0.36
N VAL A 100 -20.03 -6.61 -0.25
CA VAL A 100 -19.52 -5.49 -1.05
C VAL A 100 -19.20 -5.98 -2.46
N LEU A 101 -19.41 -5.13 -3.46
CA LEU A 101 -19.06 -5.43 -4.84
C LEU A 101 -17.53 -5.55 -4.98
N VAL A 102 -17.07 -6.58 -5.69
CA VAL A 102 -15.63 -6.84 -5.87
C VAL A 102 -14.96 -5.67 -6.61
N LYS A 103 -15.66 -5.06 -7.58
CA LYS A 103 -15.17 -3.87 -8.28
C LYS A 103 -14.92 -2.67 -7.35
N GLU A 104 -15.81 -2.43 -6.39
CA GLU A 104 -15.67 -1.33 -5.43
C GLU A 104 -14.54 -1.63 -4.46
N MET A 105 -14.34 -2.91 -4.14
CA MET A 105 -13.20 -3.35 -3.36
C MET A 105 -11.89 -3.09 -4.11
N LEU A 106 -11.81 -3.41 -5.40
CA LEU A 106 -10.63 -3.12 -6.20
C LEU A 106 -10.36 -1.61 -6.31
N ILE A 107 -11.36 -0.80 -6.66
CA ILE A 107 -11.20 0.66 -6.85
C ILE A 107 -10.63 1.33 -5.59
N ARG A 108 -11.23 1.08 -4.42
CA ARG A 108 -10.76 1.67 -3.15
C ARG A 108 -9.31 1.31 -2.81
N ARG A 109 -8.83 0.13 -3.24
CA ARG A 109 -7.44 -0.30 -3.05
C ARG A 109 -6.52 0.46 -3.99
N LEU A 110 -6.88 0.57 -5.27
CA LEU A 110 -6.13 1.37 -6.23
C LEU A 110 -6.02 2.84 -5.78
N GLU A 111 -7.11 3.40 -5.24
CA GLU A 111 -7.13 4.73 -4.63
C GLU A 111 -6.22 4.82 -3.40
N TYR A 112 -6.27 3.84 -2.50
CA TYR A 112 -5.39 3.78 -1.33
C TYR A 112 -3.90 3.78 -1.73
N PHE A 113 -3.49 2.96 -2.70
CA PHE A 113 -2.10 2.94 -3.16
C PHE A 113 -1.69 4.25 -3.83
N ASN A 114 -2.58 4.87 -4.60
CA ASN A 114 -2.33 6.19 -5.17
C ASN A 114 -2.10 7.26 -4.10
N GLU A 115 -2.94 7.29 -3.05
CA GLU A 115 -2.77 8.26 -1.97
C GLU A 115 -1.54 7.95 -1.11
N THR A 116 -1.25 6.67 -0.87
CA THR A 116 -0.05 6.23 -0.14
C THR A 116 1.22 6.65 -0.87
N ALA A 117 1.27 6.47 -2.19
CA ALA A 117 2.41 6.90 -2.99
C ALA A 117 2.62 8.42 -2.92
N ARG A 118 1.53 9.22 -2.94
CA ARG A 118 1.62 10.68 -2.75
C ARG A 118 2.14 11.05 -1.36
N LEU A 119 1.56 10.46 -0.32
CA LEU A 119 1.94 10.71 1.07
C LEU A 119 3.42 10.37 1.31
N VAL A 120 3.85 9.19 0.87
CA VAL A 120 5.23 8.73 0.96
C VAL A 120 6.19 9.67 0.23
N ASN A 121 5.82 10.16 -0.96
CA ASN A 121 6.64 11.13 -1.66
C ASN A 121 6.77 12.46 -0.91
N VAL A 122 5.70 12.95 -0.28
CA VAL A 122 5.73 14.14 0.57
C VAL A 122 6.66 13.93 1.77
N MET A 123 6.54 12.79 2.46
CA MET A 123 7.39 12.46 3.61
C MET A 123 8.87 12.40 3.20
N ARG A 124 9.17 11.79 2.05
CA ARG A 124 10.53 11.73 1.50
C ARG A 124 11.10 13.11 1.23
N ILE A 125 10.30 14.02 0.64
CA ILE A 125 10.71 15.41 0.41
C ILE A 125 11.00 16.11 1.75
N GLN A 126 10.10 15.98 2.73
CA GLN A 126 10.30 16.59 4.06
C GLN A 126 11.58 16.09 4.74
N GLN A 127 11.85 14.78 4.67
CA GLN A 127 13.08 14.18 5.19
C GLN A 127 14.33 14.74 4.49
N SER A 128 14.29 14.89 3.16
CA SER A 128 15.40 15.47 2.39
C SER A 128 15.69 16.94 2.70
N LEU A 129 14.67 17.69 3.11
CA LEU A 129 14.78 19.10 3.51
C LEU A 129 15.28 19.26 4.96
N GLY A 130 15.62 18.17 5.65
CA GLY A 130 16.03 18.20 7.06
C GLY A 130 14.90 18.64 7.99
N SER A 131 13.64 18.50 7.57
CA SER A 131 12.50 18.79 8.44
C SER A 131 12.66 17.97 9.72
N PRO A 132 12.47 18.56 10.91
CA PRO A 132 12.69 17.86 12.16
C PRO A 132 11.91 16.55 12.19
N VAL A 133 12.55 15.47 12.62
CA VAL A 133 11.85 14.26 13.02
C VAL A 133 10.76 14.73 13.98
N GLN A 134 9.48 14.49 13.68
CA GLN A 134 8.32 15.06 14.40
C GLN A 134 8.28 14.69 15.91
N TYR A 135 9.30 13.97 16.41
CA TYR A 135 9.46 13.48 17.77
C TYR A 135 10.67 14.04 18.54
N GLN A 136 11.26 15.18 18.16
CA GLN A 136 12.03 15.94 19.16
C GLN A 136 11.07 16.72 20.07
N HIS A 137 10.42 16.02 21.00
CA HIS A 137 9.74 16.68 22.11
C HIS A 137 10.80 17.24 23.07
N PRO A 138 10.84 18.57 23.34
CA PRO A 138 11.82 19.18 24.24
C PRO A 138 11.78 18.59 25.67
N HIS A 139 10.66 17.98 26.06
CA HIS A 139 10.42 17.49 27.41
C HIS A 139 10.89 16.05 27.67
N LEU A 140 11.28 15.29 26.63
CA LEU A 140 11.83 13.93 26.78
C LEU A 140 13.38 13.90 26.75
N SER A 141 14.02 15.01 26.39
CA SER A 141 15.48 15.10 26.25
C SER A 141 16.20 15.57 27.52
N THR A 142 15.46 15.99 28.56
CA THR A 142 16.04 16.54 29.80
C THR A 142 16.13 15.52 30.93
N GLY A 143 16.20 14.23 30.58
CA GLY A 143 16.02 13.12 31.51
C GLY A 143 17.26 12.44 32.04
N VAL A 144 18.50 12.87 31.76
CA VAL A 144 19.70 12.33 32.45
C VAL A 144 20.80 13.39 32.53
N ALA A 145 20.69 14.28 33.50
CA ALA A 145 21.85 14.97 34.06
C ALA A 145 21.98 14.54 35.53
N LEU A 146 22.41 13.28 35.73
CA LEU A 146 22.92 12.85 37.04
C LEU A 146 24.21 13.62 37.32
N LYS A 147 24.10 14.68 38.11
CA LYS A 147 25.25 15.31 38.76
C LYS A 147 25.74 14.39 39.88
N LYS A 148 27.08 14.33 39.96
CA LYS A 148 27.92 13.62 40.94
C LYS A 148 27.50 13.86 42.39
#